data_AF-A0A432J0W0-F1
#
_entry.id   AF-A0A432J0W0-F1
#
_cell.length_a   1.000
_cell.length_b   1.000
_cell.length_c   1.000
_cell.angle_alpha   90.00
_cell.angle_beta   90.00
_cell.angle_gamma   90.00
#
_symmetry.space_group_name_H-M   'P 1'
#
loop_
_entity.id
_entity.type
_entity.pdbx_description
1 polymer ?
#
loop_
_entity_poly.entity_id
_entity_poly.type
_entity_poly.pdbx_seq_one_letter_code
_entity_poly.pdbx_strand_id
1 'polypeptide(L)'
;MGIGLTGCTTLGKQAVETKLVLTATPKIPLPGYHLGPPIQNQQEAISAALANLEQSRLHYQRISKVISAEKMRAGHARRQLKEKGVTAFEGRAKDIMVWVVLFEGAWQIIPPNPSHAETPPPLTHGCVYVIMNASDGGNAEVGGFECSPM
;
A
#
# COMPACT_ATOMS: atom_id res chain seq x y z
N MET A 1 -42.72 -47.35 50.92
CA MET A 1 -43.30 -46.19 51.63
C MET A 1 -42.12 -45.36 52.12
N GLY A 2 -41.88 -44.11 51.79
CA GLY A 2 -42.48 -43.10 50.92
C GLY A 2 -41.51 -41.89 50.89
N ILE A 3 -41.75 -40.95 49.96
CA ILE A 3 -41.65 -39.46 50.09
C ILE A 3 -40.56 -38.90 51.04
N GLY A 4 -39.68 -37.97 50.66
CA GLY A 4 -39.64 -37.03 49.54
C GLY A 4 -38.89 -35.76 49.98
N LEU A 5 -38.66 -34.87 49.02
CA LEU A 5 -38.43 -33.41 49.13
C LEU A 5 -37.06 -32.96 49.71
N THR A 6 -36.20 -32.36 48.88
CA THR A 6 -36.11 -30.91 48.57
C THR A 6 -35.18 -30.18 49.53
N GLY A 7 -34.16 -29.51 48.99
CA GLY A 7 -33.35 -28.58 49.76
C GLY A 7 -32.14 -28.05 49.01
N CYS A 8 -32.33 -26.93 48.32
CA CYS A 8 -31.31 -26.16 47.64
C CYS A 8 -30.31 -25.57 48.66
N THR A 9 -29.00 -25.58 48.38
CA THR A 9 -28.07 -24.65 49.05
C THR A 9 -27.01 -24.19 48.05
N THR A 10 -27.06 -22.89 47.78
CA THR A 10 -26.16 -22.08 46.98
C THR A 10 -24.73 -22.17 47.52
N LEU A 11 -23.80 -22.69 46.71
CA LEU A 11 -22.37 -22.57 46.99
C LEU A 11 -21.80 -21.41 46.16
N GLY A 12 -21.57 -20.28 46.84
CA GLY A 12 -20.84 -19.15 46.27
C GLY A 12 -19.45 -19.60 45.85
N LYS A 13 -19.14 -19.48 44.55
CA LYS A 13 -17.78 -19.65 44.04
C LYS A 13 -17.08 -18.29 44.05
N GLN A 14 -16.11 -18.17 44.94
CA GLN A 14 -15.15 -17.09 45.00
C GLN A 14 -14.50 -16.90 43.63
N ALA A 15 -14.44 -15.65 43.18
CA ALA A 15 -13.72 -15.24 41.99
C ALA A 15 -12.23 -15.52 42.19
N VAL A 16 -11.67 -16.40 41.37
CA VAL A 16 -10.22 -16.55 41.24
C VAL A 16 -9.74 -15.36 40.42
N GLU A 17 -9.08 -14.42 41.10
CA GLU A 17 -8.37 -13.32 40.46
C GLU A 17 -7.16 -13.91 39.70
N THR A 18 -7.36 -14.24 38.43
CA THR A 18 -6.27 -14.61 37.53
C THR A 18 -5.45 -13.36 37.25
N LYS A 19 -4.42 -13.12 38.06
CA LYS A 19 -3.38 -12.14 37.75
C LYS A 19 -2.77 -12.53 36.41
N LEU A 20 -3.15 -11.80 35.36
CA LEU A 20 -2.54 -11.90 34.04
C LEU A 20 -1.10 -11.39 34.18
N VAL A 21 -0.16 -12.30 34.45
CA VAL A 21 1.25 -11.98 34.35
C VAL A 21 1.53 -11.78 32.88
N LEU A 22 1.60 -10.51 32.46
CA LEU A 22 2.09 -10.10 31.14
C LEU A 22 3.56 -10.49 31.05
N THR A 23 3.82 -11.73 30.67
CA THR A 23 5.16 -12.13 30.22
C THR A 23 5.46 -11.29 28.99
N ALA A 24 6.41 -10.36 29.10
CA ALA A 24 6.85 -9.58 27.95
C ALA A 24 7.25 -10.56 26.85
N THR A 25 6.49 -10.59 25.75
CA THR A 25 6.83 -11.38 24.59
C THR A 25 8.25 -10.96 24.18
N PRO A 26 9.23 -11.87 24.10
CA PRO A 26 10.55 -11.50 23.63
C PRO A 26 10.34 -10.85 22.26
N LYS A 27 10.77 -9.59 22.12
CA LYS A 27 10.82 -8.91 20.82
C LYS A 27 11.84 -9.65 19.98
N ILE A 28 11.41 -10.72 19.33
CA ILE A 28 12.10 -11.24 18.15
C ILE A 28 11.98 -10.10 17.14
N PRO A 29 13.09 -9.46 16.72
CA PRO A 29 13.04 -8.55 15.60
C PRO A 29 12.56 -9.37 14.42
N LEU A 30 11.35 -9.12 13.92
CA LEU A 30 10.88 -9.74 12.68
C LEU A 30 11.92 -9.37 11.60
N PRO A 31 12.69 -10.32 11.06
CA PRO A 31 13.60 -9.99 9.97
C PRO A 31 12.74 -9.53 8.79
N GLY A 32 13.09 -8.36 8.25
CA GLY A 32 12.54 -7.70 7.06
C GLY A 32 11.24 -8.27 6.48
N TYR A 33 10.09 -7.69 6.84
CA TYR A 33 8.87 -7.93 6.08
C TYR A 33 9.06 -7.38 4.67
N HIS A 34 9.33 -8.27 3.72
CA HIS A 34 9.47 -8.00 2.30
C HIS A 34 8.19 -8.41 1.58
N LEU A 35 7.53 -7.46 0.93
CA LEU A 35 6.32 -7.63 0.12
C LEU A 35 6.58 -8.33 -1.23
N GLY A 36 7.36 -9.41 -1.24
CA GLY A 36 7.66 -10.20 -2.45
C GLY A 36 9.15 -10.32 -2.77
N PRO A 37 9.50 -11.08 -3.83
CA PRO A 37 10.89 -11.22 -4.26
C PRO A 37 11.42 -9.89 -4.85
N PRO A 38 12.74 -9.69 -4.89
CA PRO A 38 13.32 -8.51 -5.52
C PRO A 38 12.99 -8.46 -7.02
N ILE A 39 12.67 -7.26 -7.51
CA ILE A 39 12.37 -7.02 -8.92
C ILE A 39 13.69 -7.01 -9.70
N GLN A 40 13.86 -7.97 -10.60
CA GLN A 40 15.14 -8.27 -11.27
C GLN A 40 15.36 -7.46 -12.54
N ASN A 41 14.29 -7.10 -13.26
CA ASN A 41 14.38 -6.49 -14.59
C ASN A 41 13.24 -5.49 -14.87
N GLN A 42 13.34 -4.79 -16.00
CA GLN A 42 12.36 -3.78 -16.41
C GLN A 42 10.96 -4.37 -16.61
N GLN A 43 10.86 -5.59 -17.16
CA GLN A 43 9.57 -6.22 -17.42
C GLN A 43 8.83 -6.54 -16.12
N GLU A 44 9.53 -7.10 -15.13
CA GLU A 44 8.98 -7.33 -13.79
C GLU A 44 8.58 -6.02 -13.11
N ALA A 45 9.36 -4.95 -13.28
CA ALA A 45 9.02 -3.64 -12.76
C ALA A 45 7.72 -3.10 -13.38
N ILE A 46 7.54 -3.25 -14.70
CA ILE A 46 6.31 -2.83 -15.38
C ILE A 46 5.11 -3.63 -14.85
N SER A 47 5.22 -4.96 -14.76
CA SER A 47 4.14 -5.82 -14.25
C SER A 47 3.79 -5.48 -12.79
N ALA A 48 4.79 -5.31 -11.93
CA ALA A 48 4.57 -4.93 -10.53
C ALA A 48 3.95 -3.53 -10.41
N ALA A 49 4.34 -2.60 -11.28
CA ALA A 49 3.76 -1.26 -11.29
C ALA A 49 2.28 -1.28 -11.70
N LEU A 50 1.92 -2.08 -12.71
CA LEU A 50 0.52 -2.28 -13.10
C LEU A 50 -0.31 -2.85 -11.95
N ALA A 51 0.20 -3.88 -11.25
CA ALA A 51 -0.49 -4.46 -10.09
C ALA A 51 -0.69 -3.44 -8.96
N ASN A 52 0.31 -2.58 -8.70
CA ASN A 52 0.18 -1.51 -7.70
C ASN A 52 -0.84 -0.44 -8.13
N LEU A 53 -0.95 -0.15 -9.44
CA LEU A 53 -1.98 0.76 -9.95
C LEU A 53 -3.39 0.19 -9.76
N GLU A 54 -3.60 -1.10 -10.04
CA GLU A 54 -4.89 -1.78 -9.83
C GLU A 54 -5.35 -1.74 -8.37
N GLN A 55 -4.42 -1.80 -7.44
CA GLN A 55 -4.68 -1.73 -6.00
C GLN A 55 -4.80 -0.29 -5.47
N SER A 56 -4.40 0.70 -6.28
CA SER A 56 -4.44 2.10 -5.88
C SER A 56 -5.84 2.68 -6.05
N ARG A 57 -6.07 3.83 -5.42
CA ARG A 57 -7.27 4.65 -5.67
C ARG A 57 -7.20 5.42 -6.99
N LEU A 58 -6.09 5.36 -7.70
CA LEU A 58 -5.89 5.98 -9.00
C LEU A 58 -6.38 5.02 -10.07
N HIS A 59 -7.59 5.27 -10.56
CA HIS A 59 -8.19 4.48 -11.61
C HIS A 59 -7.75 4.96 -12.97
N TYR A 60 -7.13 4.06 -13.72
CA TYR A 60 -6.75 4.31 -15.10
C TYR A 60 -7.75 3.60 -16.02
N GLN A 61 -8.28 4.32 -17.01
CA GLN A 61 -9.16 3.70 -18.01
C GLN A 61 -8.37 3.07 -19.16
N ARG A 62 -7.20 3.64 -19.47
CA ARG A 62 -6.35 3.16 -20.56
C ARG A 62 -4.91 3.61 -20.32
N ILE A 63 -4.05 2.66 -19.99
CA ILE A 63 -2.60 2.87 -20.13
C ILE A 63 -2.31 2.77 -21.62
N SER A 64 -1.91 3.89 -22.23
CA SER A 64 -1.63 3.95 -23.65
C SER A 64 -0.20 3.50 -23.95
N LYS A 65 0.75 3.75 -23.04
CA LYS A 65 2.16 3.51 -23.29
C LYS A 65 2.98 3.43 -22.01
N VAL A 66 3.97 2.54 -21.99
CA VAL A 66 5.08 2.61 -21.02
C VAL A 66 6.08 3.64 -21.53
N ILE A 67 6.28 4.72 -20.78
CA ILE A 67 7.24 5.78 -21.12
C ILE A 67 8.65 5.32 -20.70
N SER A 68 8.79 4.85 -19.46
CA SER A 68 10.07 4.36 -18.94
C SER A 68 9.87 3.40 -17.77
N ALA A 69 10.89 2.56 -17.54
CA ALA A 69 11.01 1.71 -16.35
C ALA A 69 12.49 1.68 -15.95
N GLU A 70 12.85 2.36 -14.86
CA GLU A 70 14.23 2.60 -14.49
C GLU A 70 14.50 2.28 -13.02
N LYS A 71 15.64 1.62 -12.77
CA LYS A 71 16.12 1.33 -11.42
C LYS A 71 17.11 2.41 -10.99
N MET A 72 16.79 3.13 -9.92
CA MET A 72 17.62 4.25 -9.45
C MET A 72 17.49 4.43 -7.94
N ARG A 73 18.24 5.37 -7.36
CA ARG A 73 18.07 5.75 -5.95
C ARG A 73 16.79 6.57 -5.77
N ALA A 74 16.08 6.37 -4.68
CA ALA A 74 14.83 7.08 -4.37
C ALA A 74 14.98 8.60 -4.40
N GLY A 75 16.12 9.13 -3.95
CA GLY A 75 16.42 10.56 -4.00
C GLY A 75 16.53 11.12 -5.42
N HIS A 76 16.98 10.31 -6.39
CA HIS A 76 17.06 10.68 -7.80
C HIS A 76 15.68 10.64 -8.46
N ALA A 77 14.93 9.56 -8.22
CA ALA A 77 13.55 9.39 -8.67
C ALA A 77 12.67 10.61 -8.33
N ARG A 78 12.71 11.03 -7.06
CA ARG A 78 11.95 12.20 -6.60
C ARG A 78 12.38 13.50 -7.26
N ARG A 79 13.68 13.67 -7.53
CA ARG A 79 14.17 14.88 -8.18
C ARG A 79 13.63 14.97 -9.61
N GLN A 80 13.72 13.88 -10.37
CA GLN A 80 13.16 13.80 -11.71
C GLN A 80 11.65 14.05 -11.73
N LEU A 81 10.90 13.49 -10.77
CA LEU A 81 9.46 13.71 -10.67
C LEU A 81 9.10 15.13 -10.24
N LYS A 82 9.91 15.77 -9.37
CA LYS A 82 9.75 17.19 -9.00
C LYS A 82 9.93 18.12 -10.19
N GLU A 83 10.93 17.85 -11.02
CA GLU A 83 11.15 18.60 -12.27
C GLU A 83 9.96 18.47 -13.24
N LYS A 84 9.17 17.40 -13.10
CA LYS A 84 7.93 17.16 -13.85
C LYS A 84 6.66 17.67 -13.12
N GLY A 85 6.80 18.44 -12.05
CA GLY A 85 5.69 19.07 -11.34
C GLY A 85 5.04 18.23 -10.24
N VAL A 86 5.56 17.04 -9.93
CA VAL A 86 5.08 16.24 -8.79
C VAL A 86 5.58 16.88 -7.49
N THR A 87 4.67 17.20 -6.57
CA THR A 87 5.01 17.91 -5.31
C THR A 87 4.83 17.06 -4.06
N ALA A 88 4.00 16.01 -4.11
CA ALA A 88 3.75 15.12 -3.00
C ALA A 88 4.66 13.90 -3.08
N PHE A 89 5.58 13.76 -2.12
CA PHE A 89 6.39 12.55 -1.93
C PHE A 89 6.38 12.16 -0.46
N GLU A 90 6.10 10.90 -0.15
CA GLU A 90 6.11 10.41 1.23
C GLU A 90 7.54 10.05 1.68
N GLY A 91 7.86 10.27 2.96
CA GLY A 91 9.20 10.37 3.57
C GLY A 91 10.19 9.18 3.52
N ARG A 92 10.18 8.34 2.47
CA ARG A 92 11.18 7.29 2.19
C ARG A 92 12.63 7.80 2.26
N ALA A 93 13.54 6.97 2.76
CA ALA A 93 14.98 7.23 2.74
C ALA A 93 15.49 7.43 1.31
N LYS A 94 16.40 8.40 1.09
CA LYS A 94 16.80 8.84 -0.26
C LYS A 94 17.78 7.88 -0.95
N ASP A 95 18.45 7.04 -0.19
CA ASP A 95 19.56 6.19 -0.61
C ASP A 95 19.12 4.79 -1.07
N ILE A 96 17.90 4.36 -0.73
CA ILE A 96 17.38 3.05 -1.15
C ILE A 96 17.18 2.97 -2.66
N MET A 97 17.36 1.77 -3.21
CA MET A 97 17.10 1.49 -4.62
C MET A 97 15.61 1.27 -4.86
N VAL A 98 15.08 1.95 -5.87
CA VAL A 98 13.68 1.86 -6.29
C VAL A 98 13.59 1.63 -7.78
N TRP A 99 12.48 1.05 -8.20
CA TRP A 99 12.02 1.13 -9.59
C TRP A 99 11.07 2.30 -9.72
N VAL A 100 11.28 3.12 -10.75
CA VAL A 100 10.36 4.17 -11.19
C VAL A 100 9.82 3.74 -12.53
N VAL A 101 8.51 3.59 -12.62
CA VAL A 101 7.82 3.28 -13.87
C VAL A 101 6.88 4.42 -14.21
N LEU A 102 6.99 4.91 -15.44
CA LEU A 102 6.15 5.98 -15.99
C LEU A 102 5.26 5.42 -17.09
N PHE A 103 3.98 5.73 -17.00
CA PHE A 103 2.98 5.41 -17.99
C PHE A 103 2.37 6.68 -18.54
N GLU A 104 2.02 6.67 -19.82
CA GLU A 104 1.10 7.63 -20.43
C GLU A 104 -0.31 7.03 -20.41
N GLY A 105 -1.33 7.83 -20.15
CA GLY A 105 -2.71 7.35 -20.18
C GLY A 105 -3.76 8.35 -19.70
N ALA A 106 -4.99 7.85 -19.60
CA ALA A 106 -6.10 8.57 -18.98
C ALA A 106 -6.39 7.99 -17.59
N TRP A 107 -6.42 8.85 -16.57
CA TRP A 107 -6.60 8.46 -15.17
C TRP A 107 -7.51 9.41 -14.41
N GLN A 108 -8.10 8.92 -13.33
CA GLN A 108 -8.91 9.69 -12.38
C GLN A 108 -8.76 9.08 -10.98
N ILE A 109 -8.95 9.87 -9.94
CA ILE A 109 -8.92 9.35 -8.57
C ILE A 109 -10.34 8.93 -8.17
N ILE A 110 -10.51 7.68 -7.72
CA ILE A 110 -11.79 7.18 -7.22
C ILE A 110 -11.98 7.64 -5.75
N PRO A 111 -13.12 8.28 -5.43
CA PRO A 111 -13.47 8.62 -4.05
C PRO A 111 -13.53 7.36 -3.15
N PRO A 112 -13.17 7.47 -1.85
CA PRO A 112 -13.10 6.30 -0.99
C PRO A 112 -14.48 5.76 -0.61
N ASN A 113 -15.54 6.56 -0.79
CA ASN A 113 -16.92 6.16 -0.51
C ASN A 113 -17.83 6.48 -1.70
N PRO A 114 -18.29 5.48 -2.47
CA PRO A 114 -19.22 5.68 -3.58
C PRO A 114 -20.67 5.97 -3.13
N SER A 115 -20.99 5.89 -1.82
CA SER A 115 -22.36 6.08 -1.31
C SER A 115 -22.76 7.54 -1.12
N HIS A 116 -21.79 8.47 -1.13
CA HIS A 116 -22.08 9.86 -1.43
C HIS A 116 -22.01 10.00 -2.95
N ALA A 117 -23.01 10.63 -3.56
CA ALA A 117 -23.14 10.84 -5.00
C ALA A 117 -22.06 11.79 -5.58
N GLU A 118 -20.80 11.61 -5.18
CA GLU A 118 -19.65 12.25 -5.79
C GLU A 118 -19.44 11.57 -7.14
N THR A 119 -19.92 12.23 -8.18
CA THR A 119 -19.55 11.89 -9.55
C THR A 119 -18.02 11.89 -9.62
N PRO A 120 -17.37 10.80 -10.09
CA PRO A 120 -15.92 10.78 -10.23
C PRO A 120 -15.45 12.01 -11.01
N PRO A 121 -14.31 12.62 -10.63
CA PRO A 121 -13.76 13.72 -11.41
C PRO A 121 -13.53 13.26 -12.86
N PRO A 122 -13.57 14.19 -13.84
CA PRO A 122 -13.26 13.86 -15.22
C PRO A 122 -11.92 13.16 -15.37
N LEU A 123 -11.79 12.34 -16.41
CA LEU A 123 -10.53 11.74 -16.79
C LEU A 123 -9.50 12.82 -17.10
N THR A 124 -8.34 12.69 -16.49
CA THR A 124 -7.16 13.49 -16.78
C THR A 124 -6.27 12.70 -17.74
N HIS A 125 -5.94 13.29 -18.88
CA HIS A 125 -4.92 12.75 -19.77
C HIS A 125 -3.55 13.21 -19.29
N GLY A 126 -2.64 12.27 -19.04
CA GLY A 126 -1.32 12.61 -18.56
C GLY A 126 -0.48 11.39 -18.23
N CYS A 127 0.46 11.62 -17.33
CA CYS A 127 1.47 10.67 -16.94
C CYS A 127 1.14 10.12 -15.56
N VAL A 128 1.33 8.82 -15.38
CA VAL A 128 1.20 8.14 -14.09
C VAL A 128 2.56 7.59 -13.71
N TYR A 129 2.96 7.80 -12.47
CA TYR A 129 4.19 7.24 -11.93
C TYR A 129 3.90 6.21 -10.85
N VAL A 130 4.77 5.20 -10.78
CA VAL A 130 4.82 4.24 -9.68
C VAL A 130 6.27 4.13 -9.19
N ILE A 131 6.50 4.37 -7.90
CA ILE A 131 7.81 4.19 -7.25
C ILE A 131 7.75 3.02 -6.28
N MET A 132 8.41 1.93 -6.63
CA MET A 132 8.41 0.70 -5.83
C MET A 132 9.80 0.42 -5.26
N ASN A 133 9.87 -0.14 -4.07
CA ASN A 133 11.14 -0.60 -3.53
C ASN A 133 11.72 -1.71 -4.42
N ALA A 134 12.99 -1.62 -4.82
CA ALA A 134 13.57 -2.62 -5.70
C ALA A 134 13.79 -3.99 -5.03
N SER A 135 13.86 -4.04 -3.69
CA SER A 135 14.10 -5.29 -2.95
C SER A 135 12.88 -6.18 -2.83
N ASP A 136 11.68 -5.62 -2.92
CA ASP A 136 10.43 -6.36 -2.65
C ASP A 136 9.22 -5.84 -3.42
N GLY A 137 9.34 -4.82 -4.26
CA GLY A 137 8.20 -4.24 -4.99
C GLY A 137 7.18 -3.52 -4.11
N GLY A 138 7.38 -3.47 -2.78
CA GLY A 138 6.43 -2.94 -1.82
C GLY A 138 6.55 -1.43 -1.59
N ASN A 139 5.67 -0.92 -0.72
CA ASN A 139 5.55 0.49 -0.35
C ASN A 139 5.41 1.41 -1.59
N ALA A 140 4.61 1.02 -2.58
CA ALA A 140 4.52 1.76 -3.82
C ALA A 140 3.94 3.16 -3.60
N GLU A 141 4.64 4.16 -4.11
CA GLU A 141 4.10 5.52 -4.23
C GLU A 141 3.51 5.65 -5.64
N VAL A 142 2.23 6.01 -5.73
CA VAL A 142 1.50 6.13 -6.98
C VAL A 142 0.94 7.54 -7.10
N GLY A 143 1.09 8.16 -8.26
CA GLY A 143 0.50 9.47 -8.53
C GLY A 143 0.40 9.78 -10.02
N GLY A 144 -0.33 10.86 -10.32
CA GLY A 144 -0.52 11.36 -11.68
C GLY A 144 -0.07 12.80 -11.80
N PHE A 145 0.38 13.18 -13.00
CA PHE A 145 0.75 14.54 -13.38
C PHE A 145 0.48 14.76 -14.87
N GLU A 146 0.43 16.01 -15.33
CA GLU A 146 0.32 16.31 -16.76
C GLU A 146 1.62 15.94 -17.48
N CYS A 147 1.55 15.17 -18.58
CA CYS A 147 2.74 14.93 -19.37
C CYS A 147 3.17 16.24 -20.05
N SER A 148 4.41 16.69 -19.85
CA SER A 148 4.98 17.64 -20.80
C SER A 148 5.11 16.95 -22.16
N PRO A 149 4.75 17.59 -23.28
CA PRO A 149 5.12 17.08 -24.60
C PRO A 149 6.65 16.97 -24.63
N MET A 150 7.16 15.75 -24.79
CA MET A 150 8.58 15.51 -25.05
C MET A 150 8.95 16.04 -26.43
#